data_AF-A0A0A2C839-F1
#
_entry.id   AF-A0A0A2C839-F1
#
_cell.length_a   1.000
_cell.length_b   1.000
_cell.length_c   1.000
_cell.angle_alpha   90.00
_cell.angle_beta   90.00
_cell.angle_gamma   90.00
#
_symmetry.space_group_name_H-M   'P 1'
#
loop_
_entity.id
_entity.type
_entity.pdbx_description
1 polymer ?
#
loop_
_entity_poly.entity_id
_entity_poly.type
_entity_poly.pdbx_seq_one_letter_code
_entity_poly.pdbx_strand_id
1 'polypeptide(L)'
;MICCCFFTSANKSYADSKVTSNDQKKEIKRSLESLKDLDYQTWQIIVYPSSKESKNLILRIVGYPGSLRIDHPTSLIVNSGRKTWDLKDITLDSKINVEALNDSAVEFDLSTLIAELDKNRPLRLSLPGLINDLPIPPYLVSEWRSLAE
;
A
#
# COMPACT_ATOMS: atom_id res chain seq x y z
N MET A 1 39.89 -16.02 -31.57
CA MET A 1 39.17 -14.95 -30.86
C MET A 1 37.72 -15.40 -30.73
N ILE A 2 37.42 -16.17 -29.68
CA ILE A 2 36.14 -16.88 -29.51
C ILE A 2 35.21 -15.97 -28.71
N CYS A 3 34.12 -15.56 -29.37
CA CYS A 3 33.03 -14.77 -28.80
C CYS A 3 32.10 -15.71 -28.02
N CYS A 4 32.17 -15.66 -26.69
CA CYS A 4 31.17 -16.29 -25.84
C CYS A 4 30.09 -15.26 -25.50
N CYS A 5 28.97 -15.32 -26.21
CA CYS A 5 27.74 -14.64 -25.81
C CYS A 5 27.16 -15.36 -24.59
N PHE A 6 27.33 -14.79 -23.40
CA PHE A 6 26.59 -15.22 -22.22
C PHE A 6 25.14 -14.74 -22.36
N PHE A 7 24.21 -15.69 -22.48
CA PHE A 7 22.79 -15.46 -22.40
C PHE A 7 22.45 -14.86 -21.03
N THR A 8 21.99 -13.61 -20.99
CA THR A 8 21.41 -13.01 -19.79
C THR A 8 20.01 -13.59 -19.60
N SER A 9 19.86 -14.54 -18.67
CA SER A 9 18.54 -14.94 -18.18
C SER A 9 17.93 -13.79 -17.39
N ALA A 10 16.78 -13.29 -17.85
CA ALA A 10 16.00 -12.30 -17.12
C ALA A 10 15.38 -12.98 -15.88
N ASN A 11 15.95 -12.73 -14.70
CA ASN A 11 15.31 -13.10 -13.45
C ASN A 11 14.06 -12.23 -13.28
N LYS A 12 12.88 -12.84 -13.45
CA LYS A 12 11.61 -12.27 -12.98
C LYS A 12 11.70 -12.14 -11.47
N SER A 13 11.83 -10.92 -10.97
CA SER A 13 11.75 -10.63 -9.55
C SER A 13 10.28 -10.85 -9.12
N TYR A 14 10.04 -11.92 -8.38
CA TYR A 14 8.76 -12.19 -7.73
C TYR A 14 8.70 -11.36 -6.45
N ALA A 15 7.59 -10.66 -6.22
CA ALA A 15 7.38 -9.81 -5.06
C ALA A 15 7.56 -10.58 -3.74
N ASP A 16 8.26 -9.97 -2.79
CA ASP A 16 8.58 -10.54 -1.47
C ASP A 16 7.41 -10.32 -0.50
N SER A 17 6.53 -11.31 -0.36
CA SER A 17 5.55 -11.33 0.72
C SER A 17 6.28 -11.60 2.05
N LYS A 18 6.67 -10.54 2.77
CA LYS A 18 7.44 -10.67 4.01
C LYS A 18 6.57 -11.16 5.18
N VAL A 19 6.52 -12.49 5.34
CA VAL A 19 5.94 -13.22 6.47
C VAL A 19 6.79 -12.96 7.72
N THR A 20 6.17 -12.52 8.81
CA THR A 20 6.84 -12.43 10.12
C THR A 20 6.39 -13.63 10.96
N SER A 21 7.24 -14.65 11.04
CA SER A 21 6.99 -15.83 11.87
C SER A 21 7.26 -15.50 13.34
N ASN A 22 6.24 -15.70 14.19
CA ASN A 22 6.42 -15.91 15.62
C ASN A 22 5.52 -17.10 16.00
N ASP A 23 6.15 -18.10 16.62
CA ASP A 23 5.62 -19.44 16.85
C ASP A 23 4.22 -19.42 17.48
N GLN A 24 3.31 -20.25 16.92
CA GLN A 24 1.96 -20.56 17.42
C GLN A 24 0.82 -19.53 17.21
N LYS A 25 0.99 -18.47 16.40
CA LYS A 25 -0.06 -17.47 16.16
C LYS A 25 -0.45 -17.44 14.67
N LYS A 26 -1.70 -17.79 14.33
CA LYS A 26 -2.31 -17.66 12.96
C LYS A 26 -1.73 -16.43 12.25
N GLU A 27 -1.03 -16.65 11.15
CA GLU A 27 -0.28 -15.63 10.41
C GLU A 27 -1.24 -14.55 9.90
N ILE A 28 -0.92 -13.28 10.17
CA ILE A 28 -1.64 -12.15 9.59
C ILE A 28 -0.99 -11.83 8.25
N LYS A 29 -1.73 -12.03 7.16
CA LYS A 29 -1.29 -11.66 5.81
C LYS A 29 -1.33 -10.14 5.65
N ARG A 30 -0.35 -9.59 4.93
CA ARG A 30 -0.28 -8.19 4.54
C ARG A 30 0.29 -8.07 3.13
N SER A 31 -0.10 -7.03 2.41
CA SER A 31 0.53 -6.62 1.16
C SER A 31 1.50 -5.47 1.46
N LEU A 32 2.71 -5.53 0.89
CA LEU A 32 3.77 -4.55 1.10
C LEU A 32 4.48 -4.31 -0.23
N GLU A 33 4.35 -3.10 -0.77
CA GLU A 33 4.90 -2.74 -2.08
C GLU A 33 5.62 -1.40 -2.02
N SER A 34 6.69 -1.28 -2.81
CA SER A 34 7.39 -0.01 -3.04
C SER A 34 7.00 0.54 -4.42
N LEU A 35 6.30 1.66 -4.44
CA LEU A 35 5.79 2.28 -5.67
C LEU A 35 6.43 3.65 -5.90
N LYS A 36 6.49 4.05 -7.16
CA LYS A 36 6.93 5.40 -7.56
C LYS A 36 5.74 6.22 -8.03
N ASP A 37 5.66 7.46 -7.57
CA ASP A 37 4.72 8.43 -8.13
C ASP A 37 5.24 9.00 -9.46
N LEU A 38 4.48 9.92 -10.05
CA LEU A 38 4.86 10.60 -11.30
C LEU A 38 6.09 11.50 -11.16
N ASP A 39 6.41 11.94 -9.94
CA ASP A 39 7.57 12.77 -9.61
C ASP A 39 8.80 11.90 -9.24
N TYR A 40 8.72 10.59 -9.49
CA TYR A 40 9.73 9.57 -9.19
C TYR A 40 10.07 9.38 -7.70
N GLN A 41 9.28 9.97 -6.80
CA GLN A 41 9.39 9.75 -5.36
C GLN A 41 8.91 8.35 -5.02
N THR A 42 9.56 7.74 -4.03
CA THR A 42 9.31 6.36 -3.65
C THR A 42 8.45 6.31 -2.39
N TRP A 43 7.36 5.56 -2.49
CA TRP A 43 6.35 5.42 -1.47
C TRP A 43 6.20 3.95 -1.11
N GLN A 44 6.26 3.64 0.18
CA GLN A 44 5.96 2.32 0.68
C GLN A 44 4.48 2.23 1.01
N ILE A 45 3.81 1.26 0.38
CA ILE A 45 2.39 0.99 0.51
C ILE A 45 2.21 -0.31 1.25
N ILE A 46 1.48 -0.25 2.36
CA ILE A 46 1.26 -1.39 3.25
C ILE A 46 -0.23 -1.54 3.47
N VAL A 47 -0.80 -2.69 3.12
CA VAL A 47 -2.20 -3.01 3.38
C VAL A 47 -2.29 -4.22 4.29
N TYR A 48 -3.03 -4.08 5.38
CA TYR A 48 -3.16 -5.12 6.40
C TYR A 48 -4.55 -5.09 7.05
N PRO A 49 -5.06 -6.23 7.56
CA PRO A 49 -6.34 -6.26 8.25
C PRO A 49 -6.26 -5.59 9.62
N SER A 50 -7.30 -4.87 10.02
CA SER A 50 -7.33 -4.14 11.29
C SER A 50 -7.29 -5.05 12.53
N SER A 51 -7.70 -6.30 12.39
CA SER A 51 -7.56 -7.36 13.40
C SER A 51 -7.51 -8.73 12.74
N LYS A 52 -7.17 -9.76 13.52
CA LYS A 52 -7.07 -11.15 13.05
C LYS A 52 -8.38 -11.73 12.49
N GLU A 53 -9.51 -11.16 12.89
CA GLU A 53 -10.86 -11.62 12.52
C GLU A 53 -11.61 -10.57 11.68
N SER A 54 -11.01 -9.40 11.47
CA SER A 54 -11.61 -8.29 10.74
C SER A 54 -11.34 -8.40 9.24
N LYS A 55 -12.38 -8.14 8.45
CA LYS A 55 -12.28 -7.94 6.99
C LYS A 55 -11.93 -6.51 6.63
N ASN A 56 -11.93 -5.60 7.61
CA ASN A 56 -11.59 -4.19 7.38
C ASN A 56 -10.09 -4.09 7.17
N LEU A 57 -9.69 -3.41 6.10
CA LEU A 57 -8.30 -3.24 5.71
C LEU A 57 -7.86 -1.82 6.00
N ILE A 58 -6.65 -1.70 6.54
CA ILE A 58 -5.97 -0.43 6.73
C ILE A 58 -4.90 -0.29 5.65
N LEU A 59 -4.90 0.86 4.99
CA LEU A 59 -3.82 1.30 4.11
C LEU A 59 -2.89 2.21 4.89
N ARG A 60 -1.60 1.89 4.92
CA ARG A 60 -0.54 2.78 5.39
C ARG A 60 0.33 3.19 4.22
N ILE A 61 0.56 4.49 4.09
CA ILE A 61 1.46 5.09 3.10
C ILE A 61 2.63 5.71 3.87
N VAL A 62 3.86 5.38 3.46
CA VAL A 62 5.09 5.91 4.06
C VAL A 62 5.99 6.50 2.98
N GLY A 63 6.44 7.74 3.17
CA GLY A 63 7.39 8.38 2.27
C GLY A 63 8.84 7.95 2.57
N TYR A 64 9.63 7.57 1.56
CA TYR A 64 11.07 7.31 1.70
C TYR A 64 11.86 8.62 1.55
N PRO A 65 12.89 8.94 2.37
CA PRO A 65 13.61 8.12 3.36
C PRO A 65 13.06 8.19 4.80
N GLY A 66 11.76 8.40 5.00
CA GLY A 66 11.15 8.49 6.33
C GLY A 66 11.44 9.80 7.07
N SER A 67 11.89 10.83 6.35
CA SER A 67 12.10 12.20 6.86
C SER A 67 11.05 13.20 6.34
N LEU A 68 10.16 12.77 5.45
CA LEU A 68 9.10 13.61 4.92
C LEU A 68 8.01 13.76 5.99
N ARG A 69 7.72 14.97 6.44
CA ARG A 69 6.61 15.20 7.37
C ARG A 69 5.28 15.26 6.60
N ILE A 70 4.32 14.48 7.06
CA ILE A 70 2.93 14.45 6.63
C ILE A 70 2.14 15.18 7.71
N ASP A 71 1.46 16.25 7.33
CA ASP A 71 0.59 16.96 8.27
C ASP A 71 -0.76 16.26 8.35
N HIS A 72 -1.24 16.08 9.58
CA HIS A 72 -2.50 15.43 9.89
C HIS A 72 -3.55 16.45 10.37
N PRO A 73 -4.85 16.25 10.05
CA PRO A 73 -5.37 15.19 9.19
C PRO A 73 -5.19 15.52 7.69
N THR A 74 -5.05 14.50 6.85
CA THR A 74 -5.06 14.66 5.38
C THR A 74 -6.01 13.68 4.70
N SER A 75 -6.68 14.08 3.62
CA SER A 75 -7.58 13.20 2.87
C SER A 75 -6.83 12.42 1.80
N LEU A 76 -7.12 11.12 1.67
CA LEU A 76 -6.65 10.33 0.53
C LEU A 76 -7.74 10.24 -0.53
N ILE A 77 -7.44 10.83 -1.69
CA ILE A 77 -8.31 10.75 -2.86
C ILE A 77 -7.89 9.52 -3.66
N VAL A 78 -8.85 8.63 -3.91
CA VAL A 78 -8.65 7.42 -4.72
C VAL A 78 -9.50 7.52 -5.96
N ASN A 79 -8.89 7.41 -7.14
CA ASN A 79 -9.60 7.41 -8.41
C ASN A 79 -9.50 6.04 -9.10
N SER A 80 -10.62 5.57 -9.66
CA SER A 80 -10.66 4.43 -10.58
C SER A 80 -11.64 4.68 -11.71
N GLY A 81 -11.13 5.14 -12.86
CA GLY A 81 -11.95 5.52 -14.00
C GLY A 81 -12.89 6.68 -13.67
N ARG A 82 -14.18 6.39 -13.51
CA ARG A 82 -15.22 7.39 -13.17
C ARG A 82 -15.60 7.44 -11.69
N LYS A 83 -15.06 6.52 -10.88
CA LYS A 83 -15.31 6.49 -9.44
C LYS A 83 -14.20 7.22 -8.71
N THR A 84 -14.58 7.94 -7.67
CA THR A 84 -13.69 8.64 -6.75
C THR A 84 -14.14 8.35 -5.34
N TRP A 85 -13.18 8.07 -4.46
CA TRP A 85 -13.38 7.92 -3.04
C TRP A 85 -12.52 8.93 -2.30
N ASP A 86 -13.05 9.46 -1.21
CA ASP A 86 -12.34 10.30 -0.25
C ASP A 86 -12.23 9.50 1.05
N LEU A 87 -11.02 9.01 1.33
CA LEU A 87 -10.74 8.19 2.50
C LEU A 87 -10.18 9.08 3.61
N LYS A 88 -10.75 8.94 4.80
CA LYS A 88 -10.39 9.75 5.97
C LYS A 88 -9.11 9.23 6.61
N ASP A 89 -8.27 10.18 7.02
CA ASP A 89 -7.14 9.92 7.90
C ASP A 89 -7.62 9.30 9.21
N ILE A 90 -7.07 8.14 9.55
CA ILE A 90 -7.32 7.45 10.83
C ILE A 90 -6.03 7.28 11.64
N THR A 91 -4.95 7.95 11.25
CA THR A 91 -3.62 7.81 11.86
C THR A 91 -3.66 8.08 13.36
N LEU A 92 -4.41 9.09 13.79
CA LEU A 92 -4.55 9.48 15.20
C LEU A 92 -5.45 8.55 16.01
N ASP A 93 -6.37 7.83 15.35
CA ASP A 93 -7.32 6.90 15.99
C ASP A 93 -6.81 5.45 16.01
N SER A 94 -5.68 5.18 15.37
CA SER A 94 -5.11 3.85 15.22
C SER A 94 -4.65 3.29 16.57
N LYS A 95 -5.29 2.19 17.01
CA LYS A 95 -4.95 1.48 18.26
C LYS A 95 -3.61 0.77 18.21
N ILE A 96 -3.03 0.63 17.02
CA ILE A 96 -1.68 0.09 16.90
C ILE A 96 -0.74 1.21 17.34
N ASN A 97 -0.36 1.17 18.62
CA ASN A 97 0.74 1.95 19.16
C ASN A 97 2.04 1.44 18.53
N VAL A 98 2.24 1.76 17.25
CA VAL A 98 3.56 1.71 16.67
C VAL A 98 4.18 3.01 17.14
N GLU A 99 4.95 2.97 18.22
CA GLU A 99 5.80 4.05 18.73
C GLU A 99 6.82 4.57 17.68
N ALA A 100 6.69 4.14 16.42
CA ALA A 100 7.45 4.49 15.23
C ALA A 100 6.54 4.89 14.05
N LEU A 101 5.30 5.35 14.28
CA LEU A 101 4.67 6.28 13.34
C LEU A 101 5.47 7.58 13.45
N ASN A 102 6.62 7.60 12.76
CA ASN A 102 7.28 8.86 12.43
C ASN A 102 6.23 9.72 11.72
N ASP A 103 6.35 11.05 11.80
CA ASP A 103 5.51 11.99 11.04
C ASP A 103 5.53 11.75 9.51
N SER A 104 6.16 10.68 9.02
CA SER A 104 6.26 10.26 7.62
C SER A 104 5.27 9.18 7.18
N ALA A 105 4.30 8.85 8.03
CA ALA A 105 3.33 7.80 7.74
C ALA A 105 1.89 8.29 7.97
N VAL A 106 1.00 7.85 7.10
CA VAL A 106 -0.44 8.14 7.20
C VAL A 106 -1.25 6.87 6.97
N GLU A 107 -2.36 6.73 7.68
CA GLU A 107 -3.25 5.57 7.63
C GLU A 107 -4.68 5.93 7.20
N PHE A 108 -5.29 5.05 6.42
CA PHE A 108 -6.64 5.19 5.88
C PHE A 108 -7.43 3.88 5.98
N ASP A 109 -8.74 3.98 6.21
CA ASP A 109 -9.65 2.84 6.13
C ASP A 109 -10.00 2.53 4.66
N LEU A 110 -9.65 1.34 4.19
CA LEU A 110 -9.94 0.86 2.83
C LEU A 110 -11.29 0.14 2.71
N SER A 111 -12.02 -0.10 3.80
CA SER A 111 -13.20 -0.98 3.81
C SER A 111 -14.23 -0.57 2.76
N THR A 112 -14.57 0.73 2.69
CA THR A 112 -15.53 1.25 1.71
C THR A 112 -15.01 1.10 0.28
N LEU A 113 -13.75 1.43 0.03
CA LEU A 113 -13.13 1.29 -1.29
C LEU A 113 -13.19 -0.17 -1.77
N ILE A 114 -12.76 -1.11 -0.93
CA ILE A 114 -12.68 -2.53 -1.28
C ILE A 114 -14.08 -3.13 -1.50
N ALA A 115 -15.07 -2.73 -0.69
CA ALA A 115 -16.45 -3.17 -0.84
C ALA A 115 -17.10 -2.69 -2.16
N GLU A 116 -16.72 -1.51 -2.65
CA GLU A 116 -17.31 -0.91 -3.86
C GLU A 116 -16.55 -1.23 -5.16
N LEU A 117 -15.38 -1.88 -5.06
CA LEU A 117 -14.59 -2.29 -6.21
C LEU A 117 -15.19 -3.53 -6.88
N ASP A 118 -15.67 -3.35 -8.11
CA ASP A 118 -16.24 -4.42 -8.93
C ASP A 118 -15.14 -5.34 -9.50
N LYS A 119 -14.02 -4.77 -9.93
CA LYS A 119 -12.90 -5.47 -10.60
C LYS A 119 -11.55 -4.99 -10.08
N ASN A 120 -10.47 -5.67 -10.47
CA ASN A 120 -9.08 -5.31 -10.13
C ASN A 120 -8.57 -4.17 -11.04
N ARG A 121 -9.35 -3.10 -11.16
CA ARG A 121 -8.98 -1.94 -11.99
C ARG A 121 -7.81 -1.21 -11.32
N PRO A 122 -6.89 -0.60 -12.10
CA PRO A 122 -5.86 0.23 -11.51
C PRO A 122 -6.50 1.38 -10.71
N LEU A 123 -5.83 1.76 -9.62
CA LEU A 123 -6.21 2.92 -8.81
C LEU A 123 -5.16 4.01 -8.98
N ARG A 124 -5.57 5.26 -8.76
CA ARG A 124 -4.69 6.43 -8.69
C ARG A 124 -4.91 7.06 -7.33
N LEU A 125 -3.86 7.09 -6.50
CA LEU A 125 -3.89 7.68 -5.18
C LEU A 125 -3.33 9.10 -5.25
N SER A 126 -4.00 10.03 -4.57
CA SER A 126 -3.54 11.41 -4.43
C SER A 126 -3.66 11.84 -2.98
N LEU A 127 -2.58 12.38 -2.43
CA LEU A 127 -2.50 13.03 -1.12
C LEU A 127 -2.22 14.52 -1.37
N PRO A 128 -3.17 15.43 -1.08
CA PRO A 128 -2.98 16.86 -1.30
C PRO A 128 -1.67 17.39 -0.71
N GLY A 129 -0.86 18.04 -1.55
CA GLY A 129 0.42 18.62 -1.17
C GLY A 129 1.60 17.64 -1.06
N LEU A 130 1.37 16.33 -1.16
CA LEU A 130 2.42 15.30 -1.04
C LEU A 130 2.51 14.37 -2.24
N ILE A 131 1.38 13.75 -2.61
CA ILE A 131 1.29 12.81 -3.74
C ILE A 131 0.29 13.39 -4.73
N ASN A 132 0.80 13.85 -5.87
CA ASN A 132 -0.07 14.27 -6.96
C ASN A 132 -0.82 13.06 -7.55
N ASP A 133 -0.06 12.01 -7.85
CA ASP A 133 -0.59 10.82 -8.49
C ASP A 133 0.33 9.60 -8.32
N LEU A 134 -0.11 8.65 -7.51
CA LEU A 134 0.56 7.38 -7.29
C LEU A 134 -0.25 6.25 -7.92
N PRO A 135 0.25 5.62 -9.01
CA PRO A 135 -0.45 4.55 -9.69
C PRO A 135 -0.37 3.24 -8.90
N ILE A 136 -1.52 2.66 -8.59
CA ILE A 136 -1.66 1.33 -8.00
C ILE A 136 -1.98 0.33 -9.12
N PRO A 137 -1.10 -0.66 -9.36
CA PRO A 137 -1.29 -1.60 -10.45
C PRO A 137 -2.41 -2.62 -10.15
N PRO A 138 -3.06 -3.18 -11.19
CA PRO A 138 -4.15 -4.16 -11.04
C PRO A 138 -3.83 -5.37 -10.15
N TYR A 139 -2.60 -5.89 -10.19
CA TYR A 139 -2.22 -7.05 -9.37
C TYR A 139 -2.27 -6.70 -7.87
N LEU A 140 -1.85 -5.50 -7.50
CA LEU A 140 -1.83 -5.04 -6.12
C LEU A 140 -3.26 -4.84 -5.59
N VAL A 141 -4.16 -4.32 -6.44
CA VAL A 141 -5.60 -4.26 -6.13
C VAL A 141 -6.20 -5.66 -5.91
N SER A 142 -5.78 -6.64 -6.71
CA SER A 142 -6.19 -8.04 -6.53
C SER A 142 -5.71 -8.59 -5.19
N GLU A 143 -4.46 -8.32 -4.81
CA GLU A 143 -3.92 -8.72 -3.51
C GLU A 143 -4.74 -8.13 -2.37
N TRP A 144 -5.03 -6.82 -2.42
CA TRP A 144 -5.80 -6.16 -1.36
C TRP A 144 -7.19 -6.77 -1.20
N ARG A 145 -7.88 -7.06 -2.31
CA ARG A 145 -9.18 -7.74 -2.26
C ARG A 145 -9.10 -9.13 -1.63
N SER A 146 -8.06 -9.90 -1.94
CA SER A 146 -7.85 -11.24 -1.35
C SER A 146 -7.60 -11.22 0.16
N LEU A 147 -7.18 -10.07 0.72
CA LEU A 147 -7.02 -9.90 2.17
C LEU A 147 -8.37 -9.71 2.89
N ALA A 148 -9.44 -9.33 2.18
CA ALA A 148 -10.78 -9.12 2.73
C ALA A 148 -11.72 -10.35 2.61
N GLU A 149 -11.27 -11.41 1.94
CA GLU A 149 -12.00 -12.67 1.75
C GLU A 149 -11.95 -13.54 3.02
#